data_AF-A0A944A6C0-F1
#
_entry.id   AF-A0A944A6C0-F1
#
_cell.length_a   1.000
_cell.length_b   1.000
_cell.length_c   1.000
_cell.angle_alpha   90.00
_cell.angle_beta   90.00
_cell.angle_gamma   90.00
#
_symmetry.space_group_name_H-M   'P 1'
#
loop_
_entity.id
_entity.type
_entity.pdbx_description
1 polymer ?
#
loop_
_entity_poly.entity_id
_entity_poly.type
_entity_poly.pdbx_seq_one_letter_code
_entity_poly.pdbx_strand_id
1 'polypeptide(L)'
;MKKNLFQRSTAYLLSFTMIMGLNPAALAAEVCDASSDAKGEESPSQEVLDPKNVVADWKFGEKYTEGSIAEATLVIQDQSGNNNNLEMQTYVDSQFTDDAHAAEWEDYLYFSEDSMTGSDGSLVFNGDDGTAGKTNRTGADFITADDAPINQETFETGYTMEFLYYFPDDWTAADAWMGLIARQTDDPDGINSMDEPQLGTMSAAISNCKEIQFLTSPAEDNHEMDSAAWSVSMDEGGVWYHIAIISDGQEISTYVNGCEAFRDYASDEMIGMYADPEDGRFRIGSSWWKEGGQTLDKFLQGSLQEVRISKAPLDKEQWLVPNPEDYVDSFGSNEDYQLKNEDNYNIVLLPDTQNTVEFRPDVMNAAIDGLIDSADALNVAGVIHLGDVVDNNDNDEQYVHARESFYRLPDSGVKFLVQMGNHDGGDSTYNYSNSFSGKSPEWTSRTDWYLTQSPNGDGNSSYMLLQAGSYN
;
A
#
# COMPACT_ATOMS: atom_id res chain seq x y z
N MET A 1 -6.48 -50.29 -11.08
CA MET A 1 -6.64 -50.25 -12.55
C MET A 1 -8.12 -50.06 -12.87
N LYS A 2 -8.48 -48.98 -13.59
CA LYS A 2 -9.83 -48.45 -13.88
C LYS A 2 -10.58 -47.72 -12.75
N LYS A 3 -10.13 -46.49 -12.47
CA LYS A 3 -10.94 -45.32 -12.07
C LYS A 3 -9.97 -44.13 -12.05
N ASN A 4 -9.74 -43.52 -13.21
CA ASN A 4 -9.07 -42.21 -13.41
C ASN A 4 -8.98 -41.90 -14.91
N LEU A 5 -10.12 -41.96 -15.62
CA LEU A 5 -10.15 -41.72 -17.08
C LEU A 5 -11.28 -40.77 -17.53
N PHE A 6 -11.83 -39.95 -16.64
CA PHE A 6 -12.94 -39.04 -16.99
C PHE A 6 -12.70 -37.55 -16.63
N GLN A 7 -11.47 -37.17 -16.26
CA GLN A 7 -11.09 -35.76 -16.06
C GLN A 7 -10.07 -35.24 -17.11
N ARG A 8 -9.80 -35.99 -18.18
CA ARG A 8 -8.82 -35.64 -19.21
C ARG A 8 -9.42 -35.26 -20.58
N SER A 9 -10.69 -34.88 -20.63
CA SER A 9 -11.39 -34.63 -21.92
C SER A 9 -11.71 -33.17 -22.20
N THR A 10 -11.51 -32.25 -21.26
CA THR A 10 -11.89 -30.83 -21.44
C THR A 10 -10.74 -29.93 -21.88
N ALA A 11 -9.48 -30.34 -21.67
CA ALA A 11 -8.29 -29.56 -22.03
C ALA A 11 -7.87 -29.69 -23.52
N TYR A 12 -8.45 -30.62 -24.27
CA TYR A 12 -8.06 -30.89 -25.67
C TYR A 12 -8.92 -30.17 -26.73
N LEU A 13 -9.96 -29.43 -26.32
CA LEU A 13 -10.82 -28.71 -27.27
C LEU A 13 -10.39 -27.24 -27.50
N LEU A 14 -9.56 -26.65 -26.63
CA LEU A 14 -9.05 -25.29 -26.82
C LEU A 14 -7.78 -25.22 -27.71
N SER A 15 -7.04 -26.32 -27.85
CA SER A 15 -5.75 -26.34 -28.55
C SER A 15 -5.85 -26.62 -30.06
N PHE A 16 -7.05 -26.78 -30.63
CA PHE A 16 -7.24 -27.03 -32.07
C PHE A 16 -7.80 -25.84 -32.87
N THR A 17 -8.08 -24.71 -32.22
CA THR A 17 -8.67 -23.52 -32.89
C THR A 17 -7.63 -22.46 -33.26
N MET A 18 -6.36 -22.60 -32.85
CA MET A 18 -5.27 -21.68 -33.21
C MET A 18 -4.63 -21.94 -34.59
N ILE A 19 -5.32 -22.64 -35.49
CA ILE A 19 -4.87 -22.81 -36.88
C ILE A 19 -6.02 -22.52 -37.84
N MET A 20 -6.63 -21.34 -37.78
CA MET A 20 -7.19 -20.61 -38.94
C MET A 20 -7.42 -19.15 -38.52
N GLY A 21 -6.66 -18.21 -39.09
CA GLY A 21 -6.76 -16.79 -38.78
C GLY A 21 -8.14 -16.20 -39.08
N LEU A 22 -8.99 -16.12 -38.05
CA LEU A 22 -10.28 -15.46 -38.07
C LEU A 22 -10.36 -14.40 -36.96
N ASN A 23 -11.03 -13.31 -37.31
CA ASN A 23 -11.10 -12.02 -36.62
C ASN A 23 -11.81 -12.12 -35.24
N PRO A 24 -11.27 -11.54 -34.14
CA PRO A 24 -11.78 -11.77 -32.77
C PRO A 24 -13.20 -11.28 -32.46
N ALA A 25 -13.82 -10.47 -33.33
CA ALA A 25 -15.12 -9.84 -33.05
C ALA A 25 -16.35 -10.74 -33.26
N ALA A 26 -16.20 -11.97 -33.77
CA ALA A 26 -17.34 -12.81 -34.18
C ALA A 26 -17.67 -13.97 -33.22
N LEU A 27 -16.81 -14.31 -32.25
CA LEU A 27 -17.06 -15.44 -31.34
C LEU A 27 -17.91 -15.06 -30.10
N ALA A 28 -18.06 -13.76 -29.82
CA ALA A 28 -18.87 -13.27 -28.70
C ALA A 28 -20.39 -13.33 -28.96
N ALA A 29 -20.82 -13.57 -30.20
CA ALA A 29 -22.24 -13.49 -30.58
C ALA A 29 -23.01 -14.82 -30.55
N GLU A 30 -22.35 -15.98 -30.51
CA GLU A 30 -23.02 -17.30 -30.54
C GLU A 30 -23.11 -18.01 -29.18
N VAL A 31 -22.54 -17.43 -28.10
CA VAL A 31 -22.71 -17.94 -26.72
C VAL A 31 -23.92 -17.28 -26.01
N CYS A 32 -24.50 -16.22 -26.60
CA CYS A 32 -25.57 -15.44 -25.98
C CYS A 32 -27.00 -16.00 -26.16
N ASP A 33 -27.22 -17.13 -26.85
CA ASP A 33 -28.57 -17.60 -27.20
C ASP A 33 -29.00 -18.90 -26.49
N ALA A 34 -28.31 -19.28 -25.39
CA ALA A 34 -28.63 -20.47 -24.60
C ALA A 34 -28.70 -20.18 -23.09
N SER A 35 -29.35 -19.10 -22.68
CA SER A 35 -29.74 -18.88 -21.28
C SER A 35 -30.97 -17.95 -21.15
N SER A 36 -32.03 -18.21 -21.90
CA SER A 36 -33.32 -17.55 -21.67
C SER A 36 -34.23 -18.47 -20.84
N ASP A 37 -33.94 -18.61 -19.54
CA ASP A 37 -34.90 -19.05 -18.50
C ASP A 37 -34.24 -18.94 -17.11
N ALA A 38 -33.80 -17.72 -16.76
CA ALA A 38 -33.51 -17.35 -15.38
C ALA A 38 -34.24 -16.03 -15.09
N LYS A 39 -35.04 -16.03 -14.03
CA LYS A 39 -35.78 -14.85 -13.56
C LYS A 39 -34.78 -13.73 -13.28
N GLY A 40 -35.07 -12.54 -13.80
CA GLY A 40 -34.22 -11.36 -13.64
C GLY A 40 -33.91 -11.08 -12.18
N GLU A 41 -32.62 -11.12 -11.86
CA GLU A 41 -32.04 -10.33 -10.79
C GLU A 41 -31.71 -8.97 -11.39
N GLU A 42 -32.23 -7.91 -10.79
CA GLU A 42 -31.84 -6.54 -11.12
C GLU A 42 -30.34 -6.39 -10.82
N SER A 43 -29.59 -5.81 -11.78
CA SER A 43 -28.25 -5.29 -11.50
C SER A 43 -28.32 -4.38 -10.27
N PRO A 44 -27.38 -4.47 -9.30
CA PRO A 44 -27.35 -3.53 -8.19
C PRO A 44 -27.30 -2.11 -8.76
N SER A 45 -28.25 -1.26 -8.36
CA SER A 45 -28.19 0.16 -8.66
C SER A 45 -26.92 0.73 -8.04
N GLN A 46 -26.08 1.39 -8.84
CA GLN A 46 -24.96 2.20 -8.33
C GLN A 46 -25.50 3.18 -7.29
N GLU A 47 -25.11 3.04 -6.02
CA GLU A 47 -25.43 4.03 -5.01
C GLU A 47 -24.61 5.29 -5.29
N VAL A 48 -25.29 6.31 -5.83
CA VAL A 48 -24.69 7.61 -6.09
C VAL A 48 -24.27 8.22 -4.75
N LEU A 49 -22.98 8.58 -4.62
CA LEU A 49 -22.44 9.34 -3.49
C LEU A 49 -23.36 10.52 -3.18
N ASP A 50 -23.89 10.62 -1.95
CA ASP A 50 -24.60 11.82 -1.52
C ASP A 50 -23.59 12.96 -1.47
N PRO A 51 -23.70 14.02 -2.29
CA PRO A 51 -22.76 15.13 -2.28
C PRO A 51 -22.61 15.79 -0.90
N LYS A 52 -23.59 15.63 0.00
CA LYS A 52 -23.51 16.11 1.38
C LYS A 52 -22.49 15.37 2.24
N ASN A 53 -22.04 14.20 1.80
CA ASN A 53 -20.99 13.46 2.48
C ASN A 53 -19.59 13.95 2.09
N VAL A 54 -19.44 14.68 0.98
CA VAL A 54 -18.16 15.32 0.63
C VAL A 54 -17.96 16.54 1.52
N VAL A 55 -16.96 16.50 2.40
CA VAL A 55 -16.62 17.59 3.32
C VAL A 55 -15.70 18.60 2.63
N ALA A 56 -14.68 18.12 1.93
CA ALA A 56 -13.77 18.94 1.14
C ALA A 56 -13.42 18.25 -0.19
N ASP A 57 -13.28 19.03 -1.25
CA ASP A 57 -12.84 18.59 -2.57
C ASP A 57 -11.89 19.65 -3.14
N TRP A 58 -10.59 19.37 -3.09
CA TRP A 58 -9.53 20.26 -3.57
C TRP A 58 -8.93 19.72 -4.85
N LYS A 59 -9.07 20.49 -5.93
CA LYS A 59 -8.49 20.20 -7.24
C LYS A 59 -7.32 21.13 -7.48
N PHE A 60 -6.17 20.56 -7.82
CA PHE A 60 -4.88 21.26 -7.82
C PHE A 60 -4.51 21.87 -9.19
N GLY A 61 -5.43 21.83 -10.16
CA GLY A 61 -5.27 22.52 -11.44
C GLY A 61 -5.46 24.03 -11.36
N GLU A 62 -4.72 24.79 -12.16
CA GLU A 62 -4.70 26.27 -12.16
C GLU A 62 -6.09 26.91 -12.15
N LYS A 63 -7.03 26.37 -12.93
CA LYS A 63 -8.39 26.91 -13.07
C LYS A 63 -9.24 26.86 -11.78
N TYR A 64 -8.82 26.10 -10.76
CA TYR A 64 -9.47 25.98 -9.47
C TYR A 64 -8.85 26.89 -8.40
N THR A 65 -7.96 27.79 -8.82
CA THR A 65 -7.19 28.64 -7.90
C THR A 65 -7.48 30.13 -8.08
N GLU A 66 -7.22 30.89 -7.02
CA GLU A 66 -7.14 32.35 -7.02
C GLU A 66 -5.77 32.79 -6.48
N GLY A 67 -5.34 34.02 -6.80
CA GLY A 67 -4.03 34.53 -6.40
C GLY A 67 -2.90 34.05 -7.30
N SER A 68 -1.67 33.99 -6.78
CA SER A 68 -0.52 33.48 -7.53
C SER A 68 0.54 32.86 -6.63
N ILE A 69 1.30 31.90 -7.19
CA ILE A 69 2.44 31.26 -6.52
C ILE A 69 3.56 32.28 -6.28
N ALA A 70 3.92 33.07 -7.30
CA ALA A 70 4.99 34.05 -7.23
C ALA A 70 4.80 35.11 -6.12
N GLU A 71 3.55 35.45 -5.79
CA GLU A 71 3.23 36.40 -4.73
C GLU A 71 2.91 35.73 -3.38
N ALA A 72 3.04 34.41 -3.27
CA ALA A 72 2.66 33.62 -2.08
C ALA A 72 1.20 33.88 -1.63
N THR A 73 0.29 34.06 -2.59
CA THR A 73 -1.13 34.35 -2.32
C THR A 73 -2.08 33.29 -2.90
N LEU A 74 -1.53 32.17 -3.38
CA LEU A 74 -2.34 31.15 -4.04
C LEU A 74 -3.35 30.55 -3.05
N VAL A 75 -4.60 30.47 -3.49
CA VAL A 75 -5.70 29.82 -2.78
C VAL A 75 -6.28 28.74 -3.70
N ILE A 76 -6.39 27.51 -3.21
CA ILE A 76 -7.11 26.43 -3.89
C ILE A 76 -8.54 26.40 -3.36
N GLN A 77 -9.50 26.57 -4.26
CA GLN A 77 -10.92 26.64 -3.88
C GLN A 77 -11.49 25.26 -3.57
N ASP A 78 -12.25 25.17 -2.49
CA ASP A 78 -13.03 23.99 -2.15
C ASP A 78 -14.23 23.81 -3.10
N GLN A 79 -14.24 22.71 -3.85
CA GLN A 79 -15.28 22.36 -4.83
C GLN A 79 -16.48 21.65 -4.20
N SER A 80 -16.40 21.25 -2.93
CA SER A 80 -17.54 20.64 -2.22
C SER A 80 -18.66 21.65 -1.92
N GLY A 81 -18.32 22.94 -1.90
CA GLY A 81 -19.23 24.04 -1.55
C GLY A 81 -19.36 24.29 -0.05
N ASN A 82 -18.47 23.70 0.77
CA ASN A 82 -18.48 23.83 2.23
C ASN A 82 -17.52 24.91 2.76
N ASN A 83 -16.86 25.66 1.86
CA ASN A 83 -15.96 26.76 2.19
C ASN A 83 -14.71 26.31 2.97
N ASN A 84 -14.16 25.16 2.60
CA ASN A 84 -12.91 24.62 3.16
C ASN A 84 -11.69 24.98 2.31
N ASN A 85 -11.56 26.22 1.83
CA ASN A 85 -10.46 26.61 0.94
C ASN A 85 -9.08 26.35 1.58
N LEU A 86 -8.10 26.04 0.72
CA LEU A 86 -6.70 25.91 1.12
C LEU A 86 -5.93 27.18 0.76
N GLU A 87 -5.14 27.69 1.70
CA GLU A 87 -4.26 28.84 1.56
C GLU A 87 -2.80 28.39 1.51
N MET A 88 -2.04 28.91 0.56
CA MET A 88 -0.61 28.64 0.46
C MET A 88 0.15 29.17 1.68
N GLN A 89 1.05 28.37 2.25
CA GLN A 89 2.05 28.82 3.22
C GLN A 89 3.46 28.63 2.66
N THR A 90 4.37 29.53 3.04
CA THR A 90 5.75 29.58 2.56
C THR A 90 6.75 29.48 3.70
N TYR A 91 7.88 28.84 3.42
CA TYR A 91 8.91 28.56 4.41
C TYR A 91 10.29 28.86 3.87
N VAL A 92 11.16 29.40 4.74
CA VAL A 92 12.60 29.53 4.53
C VAL A 92 13.31 29.01 5.77
N ASP A 93 14.32 28.17 5.60
CA ASP A 93 15.05 27.52 6.70
C ASP A 93 14.11 26.81 7.68
N SER A 94 13.11 26.11 7.14
CA SER A 94 12.04 25.40 7.86
C SER A 94 11.20 26.27 8.79
N GLN A 95 11.25 27.60 8.62
CA GLN A 95 10.45 28.57 9.37
C GLN A 95 9.43 29.21 8.44
N PHE A 96 8.20 29.37 8.95
CA PHE A 96 7.16 30.11 8.26
C PHE A 96 7.63 31.54 7.94
N THR A 97 7.29 32.03 6.74
CA THR A 97 7.53 33.41 6.34
C THR A 97 6.33 33.97 5.59
N ASP A 98 5.98 35.23 5.85
CA ASP A 98 5.00 36.03 5.14
C ASP A 98 5.64 36.96 4.09
N ASP A 99 6.97 36.89 3.92
CA ASP A 99 7.69 37.66 2.91
C ASP A 99 7.64 36.95 1.56
N ALA A 100 6.72 37.39 0.70
CA ALA A 100 6.55 36.89 -0.66
C ALA A 100 7.82 36.97 -1.54
N HIS A 101 8.87 37.69 -1.12
CA HIS A 101 10.14 37.80 -1.84
C HIS A 101 11.30 37.06 -1.18
N ALA A 102 11.02 36.22 -0.16
CA ALA A 102 12.07 35.49 0.56
C ALA A 102 12.71 34.38 -0.29
N ALA A 103 11.99 33.84 -1.28
CA ALA A 103 12.48 32.90 -2.27
C ALA A 103 11.69 33.03 -3.60
N GLU A 104 12.16 32.34 -4.64
CA GLU A 104 11.42 32.21 -5.90
C GLU A 104 10.47 31.01 -5.78
N TRP A 105 9.23 31.24 -5.34
CA TRP A 105 8.29 30.17 -4.96
C TRP A 105 7.94 29.22 -6.13
N GLU A 106 8.02 29.70 -7.36
CA GLU A 106 7.77 28.92 -8.57
C GLU A 106 8.82 27.81 -8.81
N ASP A 107 9.98 27.86 -8.13
CA ASP A 107 10.96 26.77 -8.14
C ASP A 107 10.49 25.56 -7.31
N TYR A 108 9.56 25.78 -6.37
CA TYR A 108 9.07 24.77 -5.41
C TYR A 108 7.62 24.33 -5.66
N LEU A 109 6.82 25.18 -6.31
CA LEU A 109 5.44 24.89 -6.70
C LEU A 109 5.17 25.41 -8.10
N TYR A 110 4.59 24.59 -8.98
CA TYR A 110 4.16 25.04 -10.31
C TYR A 110 3.05 24.15 -10.87
N PHE A 111 2.20 24.72 -11.73
CA PHE A 111 1.14 23.96 -12.38
C PHE A 111 1.68 23.07 -13.51
N SER A 112 1.08 21.89 -13.66
CA SER A 112 1.27 20.99 -14.79
C SER A 112 -0.06 20.67 -15.45
N GLU A 113 -0.02 20.43 -16.76
CA GLU A 113 -1.17 19.91 -17.51
C GLU A 113 -1.32 18.38 -17.33
N ASP A 114 -0.27 17.72 -16.82
CA ASP A 114 -0.30 16.28 -16.55
C ASP A 114 -1.29 15.96 -15.42
N SER A 115 -2.03 14.87 -15.60
CA SER A 115 -3.02 14.42 -14.61
C SER A 115 -3.34 12.94 -14.79
N MET A 116 -3.80 12.30 -13.72
CA MET A 116 -4.23 10.89 -13.74
C MET A 116 -5.45 10.71 -14.64
N THR A 117 -6.42 11.63 -14.58
CA THR A 117 -7.70 11.50 -15.31
C THR A 117 -7.66 12.06 -16.74
N GLY A 118 -6.53 12.62 -17.18
CA GLY A 118 -6.36 13.23 -18.50
C GLY A 118 -7.09 14.57 -18.69
N SER A 119 -7.53 15.18 -17.59
CA SER A 119 -8.12 16.52 -17.58
C SER A 119 -7.69 17.29 -16.33
N ASP A 120 -7.99 18.58 -16.30
CA ASP A 120 -7.91 19.45 -15.12
C ASP A 120 -6.52 19.80 -14.60
N GLY A 121 -5.45 19.12 -15.04
CA GLY A 121 -4.08 19.39 -14.64
C GLY A 121 -3.79 19.02 -13.18
N SER A 122 -2.63 19.44 -12.69
CA SER A 122 -2.13 19.17 -11.35
C SER A 122 -1.22 20.29 -10.85
N LEU A 123 -0.85 20.23 -9.56
CA LEU A 123 0.18 21.07 -8.97
C LEU A 123 1.37 20.20 -8.59
N VAL A 124 2.56 20.60 -9.05
CA VAL A 124 3.82 19.94 -8.73
C VAL A 124 4.38 20.52 -7.45
N PHE A 125 4.78 19.65 -6.53
CA PHE A 125 5.47 19.94 -5.28
C PHE A 125 6.94 19.52 -5.42
N ASN A 126 7.86 20.47 -5.20
CA ASN A 126 9.30 20.31 -5.38
C ASN A 126 10.08 20.88 -4.18
N GLY A 127 9.52 20.80 -2.97
CA GLY A 127 9.99 21.54 -1.79
C GLY A 127 11.23 20.96 -1.08
N ASP A 128 11.50 19.65 -1.18
CA ASP A 128 12.64 18.99 -0.48
C ASP A 128 13.05 17.71 -1.21
N ASP A 129 14.21 17.69 -1.88
CA ASP A 129 14.80 16.51 -2.55
C ASP A 129 15.66 15.65 -1.61
N GLY A 130 15.52 15.90 -0.29
CA GLY A 130 16.28 15.22 0.75
C GLY A 130 17.74 15.66 0.88
N THR A 131 18.18 16.67 0.12
CA THR A 131 19.55 17.20 0.22
C THR A 131 19.70 18.29 1.30
N ALA A 132 18.61 18.96 1.65
CA ALA A 132 18.58 19.95 2.72
C ALA A 132 18.47 19.29 4.10
N GLY A 133 19.21 19.82 5.08
CA GLY A 133 19.03 19.39 6.48
C GLY A 133 17.66 19.84 7.02
N LYS A 134 17.15 19.14 8.05
CA LYS A 134 15.81 19.37 8.64
C LYS A 134 15.48 20.83 8.99
N THR A 135 16.49 21.65 9.30
CA THR A 135 16.34 23.06 9.68
C THR A 135 16.59 24.05 8.52
N ASN A 136 16.83 23.57 7.30
CA ASN A 136 17.29 24.39 6.17
C ASN A 136 16.41 24.18 4.92
N ARG A 137 15.14 23.78 5.11
CA ARG A 137 14.21 23.49 4.00
C ARG A 137 13.49 24.77 3.59
N THR A 138 13.38 25.00 2.28
CA THR A 138 12.68 26.14 1.71
C THR A 138 11.66 25.61 0.73
N GLY A 139 10.44 26.10 0.79
CA GLY A 139 9.36 25.57 -0.04
C GLY A 139 8.02 26.12 0.39
N ALA A 140 6.96 25.48 -0.10
CA ALA A 140 5.61 25.88 0.14
C ALA A 140 4.68 24.67 0.24
N ASP A 141 3.60 24.86 0.98
CA ASP A 141 2.53 23.89 1.14
C ASP A 141 1.19 24.63 1.27
N PHE A 142 0.14 23.90 1.66
CA PHE A 142 -1.19 24.46 1.80
C PHE A 142 -1.78 24.12 3.16
N ILE A 143 -2.59 25.02 3.70
CA ILE A 143 -3.34 24.84 4.95
C ILE A 143 -4.80 25.25 4.75
N THR A 144 -5.74 24.62 5.41
CA THR A 144 -7.12 25.11 5.44
C THR A 144 -7.19 26.49 6.09
N ALA A 145 -8.06 27.36 5.58
CA ALA A 145 -8.34 28.66 6.18
C ALA A 145 -8.77 28.52 7.66
N ASP A 146 -8.48 29.52 8.49
CA ASP A 146 -8.72 29.45 9.94
C ASP A 146 -10.18 29.13 10.30
N ASP A 147 -11.15 29.63 9.53
CA ASP A 147 -12.58 29.42 9.74
C ASP A 147 -13.19 28.29 8.89
N ALA A 148 -12.36 27.49 8.21
CA ALA A 148 -12.81 26.35 7.42
C ALA A 148 -13.58 25.36 8.31
N PRO A 149 -14.86 25.03 7.99
CA PRO A 149 -15.67 24.13 8.81
C PRO A 149 -15.04 22.75 9.09
N ILE A 150 -14.23 22.23 8.16
CA ILE A 150 -13.53 20.94 8.32
C ILE A 150 -12.57 20.93 9.51
N ASN A 151 -12.02 22.09 9.92
CA ASN A 151 -11.07 22.18 11.03
C ASN A 151 -11.66 21.63 12.33
N GLN A 152 -12.99 21.67 12.47
CA GLN A 152 -13.74 21.22 13.64
C GLN A 152 -14.58 19.96 13.39
N GLU A 153 -14.47 19.33 12.22
CA GLU A 153 -15.19 18.08 11.91
C GLU A 153 -14.53 16.89 12.62
N THR A 154 -15.35 16.03 13.23
CA THR A 154 -14.90 14.88 14.03
C THR A 154 -15.09 13.55 13.32
N PHE A 155 -15.82 13.51 12.19
CA PHE A 155 -15.96 12.32 11.34
C PHE A 155 -16.48 11.07 12.08
N GLU A 156 -17.32 11.23 13.11
CA GLU A 156 -17.83 10.12 13.94
C GLU A 156 -18.63 9.07 13.16
N THR A 157 -19.08 9.37 11.95
CA THR A 157 -19.76 8.43 11.05
C THR A 157 -18.79 7.68 10.12
N GLY A 158 -17.50 7.79 10.36
CA GLY A 158 -16.43 7.33 9.48
C GLY A 158 -16.03 8.35 8.44
N TYR A 159 -14.97 8.05 7.69
CA TYR A 159 -14.40 8.93 6.68
C TYR A 159 -13.74 8.17 5.53
N THR A 160 -13.58 8.87 4.42
CA THR A 160 -12.78 8.44 3.27
C THR A 160 -11.95 9.62 2.81
N MET A 161 -10.62 9.46 2.79
CA MET A 161 -9.66 10.42 2.24
C MET A 161 -9.06 9.84 0.98
N GLU A 162 -9.15 10.58 -0.13
CA GLU A 162 -8.66 10.12 -1.42
C GLU A 162 -7.67 11.12 -2.01
N PHE A 163 -6.62 10.58 -2.64
CA PHE A 163 -5.56 11.36 -3.28
C PHE A 163 -5.32 10.82 -4.69
N LEU A 164 -5.30 11.71 -5.67
CA LEU A 164 -4.73 11.44 -6.99
C LEU A 164 -3.33 12.04 -7.00
N TYR A 165 -2.33 11.18 -6.87
CA TYR A 165 -0.95 11.57 -6.60
C TYR A 165 0.01 10.96 -7.61
N TYR A 166 0.89 11.78 -8.17
CA TYR A 166 1.99 11.34 -9.01
C TYR A 166 3.22 11.13 -8.14
N PHE A 167 3.68 9.87 -8.06
CA PHE A 167 4.89 9.52 -7.33
C PHE A 167 6.12 9.83 -8.20
N PRO A 168 7.10 10.62 -7.72
CA PRO A 168 8.21 11.10 -8.53
C PRO A 168 9.08 9.98 -9.09
N ASP A 169 9.60 10.16 -10.32
CA ASP A 169 10.46 9.19 -11.01
C ASP A 169 11.90 9.17 -10.45
N ASP A 170 12.31 10.26 -9.82
CA ASP A 170 13.61 10.45 -9.20
C ASP A 170 13.62 10.21 -7.69
N TRP A 171 12.55 9.61 -7.12
CA TRP A 171 12.47 9.29 -5.70
C TRP A 171 13.70 8.50 -5.21
N THR A 172 14.19 8.89 -4.05
CA THR A 172 15.25 8.21 -3.31
C THR A 172 14.87 8.01 -1.84
N ALA A 173 15.65 7.20 -1.12
CA ALA A 173 15.48 7.08 0.33
C ALA A 173 15.68 8.42 1.07
N ALA A 174 16.27 9.43 0.43
CA ALA A 174 16.39 10.77 1.00
C ALA A 174 15.04 11.50 1.04
N ASP A 175 14.02 11.07 0.27
CA ASP A 175 12.67 11.64 0.18
C ASP A 175 11.69 11.02 1.19
N ALA A 176 12.09 9.94 1.86
CA ALA A 176 11.30 9.25 2.89
C ALA A 176 10.71 10.20 3.94
N TRP A 177 9.48 9.91 4.37
CA TRP A 177 8.66 10.69 5.32
C TRP A 177 8.11 12.01 4.77
N MET A 178 7.99 12.12 3.46
CA MET A 178 7.31 13.26 2.83
C MET A 178 5.81 13.23 3.09
N GLY A 179 5.26 14.32 3.61
CA GLY A 179 3.87 14.39 4.06
C GLY A 179 2.89 14.68 2.92
N LEU A 180 1.85 13.85 2.79
CA LEU A 180 0.72 14.11 1.92
C LEU A 180 -0.28 15.05 2.59
N ILE A 181 -0.69 14.69 3.81
CA ILE A 181 -1.65 15.44 4.62
C ILE A 181 -1.33 15.30 6.10
N ALA A 182 -1.63 16.33 6.89
CA ALA A 182 -1.61 16.27 8.34
C ALA A 182 -2.76 17.11 8.92
N ARG A 183 -3.17 16.81 10.16
CA ARG A 183 -4.09 17.64 10.95
C ARG A 183 -3.37 18.19 12.18
N GLN A 184 -3.35 19.51 12.30
CA GLN A 184 -2.53 20.21 13.29
C GLN A 184 -3.17 20.24 14.68
N THR A 185 -2.33 20.41 15.70
CA THR A 185 -2.73 20.74 17.07
C THR A 185 -2.02 21.99 17.57
N ASP A 186 -2.68 22.81 18.39
CA ASP A 186 -1.99 23.89 19.08
C ASP A 186 -1.07 23.37 20.21
N ASP A 187 -1.35 22.22 20.80
CA ASP A 187 -0.56 21.71 21.93
C ASP A 187 -0.30 20.20 21.82
N PRO A 188 0.82 19.79 21.19
CA PRO A 188 1.22 18.37 21.12
C PRO A 188 1.28 17.68 22.48
N ASP A 189 1.65 18.40 23.55
CA ASP A 189 1.76 17.81 24.90
C ASP A 189 0.37 17.47 25.49
N GLY A 190 -0.71 17.98 24.87
CA GLY A 190 -2.10 17.73 25.27
C GLY A 190 -2.78 16.55 24.57
N ILE A 191 -2.13 15.95 23.57
CA ILE A 191 -2.68 14.83 22.78
C ILE A 191 -2.38 13.50 23.48
N ASN A 192 -3.39 12.64 23.62
CA ASN A 192 -3.30 11.40 24.39
C ASN A 192 -3.23 10.14 23.52
N SER A 193 -3.56 10.26 22.23
CA SER A 193 -3.77 9.11 21.33
C SER A 193 -2.80 9.04 20.15
N MET A 194 -1.74 9.84 20.18
CA MET A 194 -0.67 9.81 19.18
C MET A 194 0.65 9.49 19.88
N ASP A 195 1.37 8.51 19.34
CA ASP A 195 2.71 8.12 19.81
C ASP A 195 3.75 9.23 19.59
N GLU A 196 3.61 9.95 18.48
CA GLU A 196 4.40 11.11 18.10
C GLU A 196 3.49 12.32 17.83
N PRO A 197 2.95 12.98 18.89
CA PRO A 197 1.96 14.06 18.74
C PRO A 197 2.56 15.33 18.11
N GLN A 198 3.89 15.40 17.95
CA GLN A 198 4.54 16.43 17.14
C GLN A 198 4.08 16.37 15.67
N LEU A 199 3.63 15.20 15.18
CA LEU A 199 3.07 15.01 13.84
C LEU A 199 1.62 15.49 13.70
N GLY A 200 0.95 15.81 14.80
CA GLY A 200 -0.40 16.34 14.81
C GLY A 200 -1.37 15.41 15.50
N THR A 201 -2.64 15.61 15.18
CA THR A 201 -3.72 14.70 15.59
C THR A 201 -4.02 13.66 14.52
N MET A 202 -3.49 13.87 13.30
CA MET A 202 -3.51 12.93 12.19
C MET A 202 -2.34 13.22 11.24
N SER A 203 -1.75 12.19 10.66
CA SER A 203 -0.69 12.32 9.65
C SER A 203 -0.77 11.20 8.61
N ALA A 204 -0.59 11.54 7.34
CA ALA A 204 -0.33 10.61 6.25
C ALA A 204 0.97 10.99 5.52
N ALA A 205 1.97 10.10 5.54
CA ALA A 205 3.27 10.34 4.94
C ALA A 205 3.79 9.14 4.14
N ILE A 206 4.63 9.39 3.13
CA ILE A 206 5.22 8.35 2.28
C ILE A 206 6.56 7.92 2.88
N SER A 207 6.68 6.64 3.23
CA SER A 207 7.82 6.06 3.96
C SER A 207 9.05 5.78 3.09
N ASN A 208 10.13 5.29 3.70
CA ASN A 208 11.30 4.79 3.00
C ASN A 208 11.05 3.49 2.21
N CYS A 209 9.92 2.83 2.43
CA CYS A 209 9.46 1.67 1.67
C CYS A 209 8.43 2.06 0.60
N LYS A 210 8.21 3.38 0.38
CA LYS A 210 7.22 3.93 -0.58
C LYS A 210 5.78 3.55 -0.22
N GLU A 211 5.53 3.25 1.05
CA GLU A 211 4.21 2.96 1.60
C GLU A 211 3.66 4.23 2.25
N ILE A 212 2.34 4.39 2.29
CA ILE A 212 1.69 5.39 3.12
C ILE A 212 1.68 4.88 4.56
N GLN A 213 2.20 5.70 5.48
CA GLN A 213 1.95 5.56 6.91
C GLN A 213 0.80 6.48 7.29
N PHE A 214 -0.26 5.95 7.90
CA PHE A 214 -1.37 6.73 8.42
C PHE A 214 -1.53 6.53 9.93
N LEU A 215 -1.56 7.65 10.65
CA LEU A 215 -1.77 7.74 12.10
C LEU A 215 -2.87 8.75 12.37
N THR A 216 -3.71 8.49 13.37
CA THR A 216 -4.75 9.43 13.79
C THR A 216 -5.16 9.19 15.24
N SER A 217 -5.52 10.25 15.96
CA SER A 217 -6.31 10.17 17.19
C SER A 217 -7.80 9.96 16.86
N PRO A 218 -8.55 9.12 17.59
CA PRO A 218 -10.01 9.08 17.49
C PRO A 218 -10.63 10.39 18.00
N ALA A 219 -11.90 10.65 17.66
CA ALA A 219 -12.60 11.91 18.00
C ALA A 219 -12.56 12.27 19.49
N GLU A 220 -12.54 11.27 20.37
CA GLU A 220 -12.50 11.45 21.83
C GLU A 220 -11.07 11.55 22.40
N ASP A 221 -10.03 11.39 21.57
CA ASP A 221 -8.61 11.37 21.96
C ASP A 221 -8.35 10.48 23.18
N ASN A 222 -8.84 9.23 23.13
CA ASN A 222 -8.81 8.30 24.23
C ASN A 222 -8.18 6.93 23.91
N HIS A 223 -7.63 6.75 22.70
CA HIS A 223 -7.08 5.47 22.23
C HIS A 223 -5.94 5.66 21.24
N GLU A 224 -4.73 5.28 21.64
CA GLU A 224 -3.53 5.30 20.78
C GLU A 224 -3.50 4.07 19.85
N MET A 225 -3.11 4.28 18.60
CA MET A 225 -2.86 3.18 17.67
C MET A 225 -1.61 2.40 18.08
N ASP A 226 -1.68 1.08 18.24
CA ASP A 226 -0.51 0.25 18.56
C ASP A 226 0.43 0.01 17.36
N SER A 227 -0.06 0.28 16.15
CA SER A 227 0.68 0.41 14.91
C SER A 227 -0.06 1.38 13.99
N ALA A 228 0.68 2.16 13.19
CA ALA A 228 0.09 2.88 12.07
C ALA A 228 -0.62 1.92 11.09
N ALA A 229 -1.61 2.44 10.37
CA ALA A 229 -2.14 1.77 9.19
C ALA A 229 -1.17 2.02 8.02
N TRP A 230 -0.75 0.96 7.32
CA TRP A 230 0.24 1.03 6.24
C TRP A 230 -0.34 0.56 4.93
N SER A 231 -0.14 1.33 3.86
CA SER A 231 -0.52 0.91 2.52
C SER A 231 0.42 -0.15 1.93
N VAL A 232 0.02 -0.76 0.80
CA VAL A 232 0.99 -1.42 -0.10
C VAL A 232 1.98 -0.39 -0.68
N SER A 233 3.14 -0.85 -1.13
CA SER A 233 4.19 -0.01 -1.71
C SER A 233 3.82 0.56 -3.08
N MET A 234 4.16 1.82 -3.32
CA MET A 234 4.17 2.47 -4.64
C MET A 234 5.52 2.22 -5.32
N ASP A 235 5.71 1.02 -5.86
CA ASP A 235 7.05 0.58 -6.27
C ASP A 235 7.64 1.27 -7.50
N GLU A 236 6.80 1.79 -8.40
CA GLU A 236 7.22 2.47 -9.63
C GLU A 236 7.14 3.99 -9.47
N GLY A 237 8.26 4.67 -9.68
CA GLY A 237 8.29 6.12 -9.80
C GLY A 237 7.84 6.56 -11.18
N GLY A 238 7.33 7.79 -11.29
CA GLY A 238 6.95 8.38 -12.57
C GLY A 238 5.55 8.03 -13.04
N VAL A 239 4.68 7.59 -12.13
CA VAL A 239 3.30 7.18 -12.44
C VAL A 239 2.31 7.75 -11.43
N TRP A 240 1.04 7.78 -11.85
CA TRP A 240 -0.08 8.21 -11.01
C TRP A 240 -0.62 7.05 -10.18
N TYR A 241 -0.92 7.35 -8.92
CA TYR A 241 -1.57 6.48 -7.96
C TYR A 241 -2.87 7.13 -7.46
N HIS A 242 -3.92 6.32 -7.39
CA HIS A 242 -5.07 6.60 -6.54
C HIS A 242 -4.80 5.98 -5.17
N ILE A 243 -4.85 6.81 -4.14
CA ILE A 243 -4.70 6.41 -2.74
C ILE A 243 -6.05 6.64 -2.06
N ALA A 244 -6.54 5.68 -1.30
CA ALA A 244 -7.69 5.85 -0.43
C ALA A 244 -7.37 5.39 1.00
N ILE A 245 -7.76 6.18 1.98
CA ILE A 245 -7.70 5.86 3.42
C ILE A 245 -9.12 5.94 3.94
N ILE A 246 -9.64 4.83 4.45
CA ILE A 246 -11.05 4.68 4.81
C ILE A 246 -11.14 4.26 6.26
N SER A 247 -12.01 4.90 7.01
CA SER A 247 -12.40 4.40 8.33
C SER A 247 -13.91 4.29 8.46
N ASP A 248 -14.37 3.15 8.96
CA ASP A 248 -15.77 2.91 9.28
C ASP A 248 -16.06 2.99 10.80
N GLY A 249 -15.06 3.39 11.59
CA GLY A 249 -15.10 3.43 13.05
C GLY A 249 -14.78 2.11 13.75
N GLN A 250 -14.49 1.04 13.00
CA GLN A 250 -14.01 -0.25 13.50
C GLN A 250 -12.68 -0.65 12.87
N GLU A 251 -12.43 -0.18 11.65
CA GLU A 251 -11.20 -0.42 10.91
C GLU A 251 -10.75 0.86 10.21
N ILE A 252 -9.44 1.00 10.03
CA ILE A 252 -8.81 2.00 9.18
C ILE A 252 -8.07 1.22 8.09
N SER A 253 -8.63 1.23 6.89
CA SER A 253 -8.13 0.51 5.73
C SER A 253 -7.45 1.45 4.74
N THR A 254 -6.34 0.99 4.17
CA THR A 254 -5.55 1.75 3.20
C THR A 254 -5.49 1.05 1.86
N TYR A 255 -5.66 1.81 0.77
CA TYR A 255 -5.69 1.30 -0.59
C TYR A 255 -4.77 2.11 -1.51
N VAL A 256 -4.06 1.41 -2.40
CA VAL A 256 -3.33 2.00 -3.52
C VAL A 256 -3.77 1.31 -4.80
N ASN A 257 -4.28 2.07 -5.77
CA ASN A 257 -4.86 1.58 -7.02
C ASN A 257 -5.86 0.43 -6.81
N GLY A 258 -6.68 0.52 -5.75
CA GLY A 258 -7.67 -0.49 -5.41
C GLY A 258 -7.18 -1.71 -4.64
N CYS A 259 -5.85 -1.87 -4.49
CA CYS A 259 -5.26 -2.90 -3.66
C CYS A 259 -5.31 -2.47 -2.19
N GLU A 260 -6.11 -3.18 -1.40
CA GLU A 260 -6.11 -3.09 0.06
C GLU A 260 -4.78 -3.57 0.63
N ALA A 261 -4.33 -2.91 1.68
CA ALA A 261 -3.11 -3.27 2.36
C ALA A 261 -3.32 -4.40 3.37
N PHE A 262 -2.20 -4.98 3.79
CA PHE A 262 -2.22 -6.05 4.78
C PHE A 262 -2.18 -5.51 6.20
N ARG A 263 -1.64 -4.30 6.38
CA ARG A 263 -1.34 -3.69 7.67
C ARG A 263 -2.31 -2.55 7.95
N ASP A 264 -3.59 -2.84 7.75
CA ASP A 264 -4.69 -2.00 8.19
C ASP A 264 -4.80 -2.04 9.72
N TYR A 265 -5.55 -1.10 10.30
CA TYR A 265 -5.69 -0.99 11.75
C TYR A 265 -7.12 -1.26 12.19
N ALA A 266 -7.36 -2.37 12.90
CA ALA A 266 -8.69 -2.76 13.37
C ALA A 266 -8.85 -2.53 14.88
N SER A 267 -9.76 -1.62 15.25
CA SER A 267 -10.18 -1.36 16.63
C SER A 267 -11.53 -0.63 16.65
N ASP A 268 -12.46 -1.07 17.49
CA ASP A 268 -13.75 -0.40 17.73
C ASP A 268 -13.65 0.87 18.59
N GLU A 269 -12.43 1.22 19.04
CA GLU A 269 -12.11 2.44 19.76
C GLU A 269 -11.74 3.61 18.81
N MET A 270 -11.52 3.33 17.51
CA MET A 270 -11.12 4.32 16.50
C MET A 270 -12.29 5.07 15.85
N ILE A 271 -13.20 5.60 16.65
CA ILE A 271 -14.36 6.34 16.14
C ILE A 271 -13.94 7.77 15.78
N GLY A 272 -14.04 8.10 14.50
CA GLY A 272 -13.81 9.45 13.97
C GLY A 272 -12.35 9.90 14.07
N MET A 273 -12.15 11.21 14.14
CA MET A 273 -10.84 11.86 14.12
C MET A 273 -10.84 13.06 15.06
N TYR A 274 -9.83 13.16 15.94
CA TYR A 274 -9.71 14.27 16.88
C TYR A 274 -9.54 15.60 16.15
N ALA A 275 -10.34 16.58 16.55
CA ALA A 275 -10.30 17.96 16.10
C ALA A 275 -9.82 18.84 17.25
N ASP A 276 -8.60 19.36 17.17
CA ASP A 276 -8.13 20.32 18.16
C ASP A 276 -9.02 21.59 18.12
N PRO A 277 -9.67 21.97 19.23
CA PRO A 277 -10.55 23.14 19.27
C PRO A 277 -9.81 24.47 19.02
N GLU A 278 -8.50 24.54 19.19
CA GLU A 278 -7.70 25.77 19.02
C GLU A 278 -6.99 25.87 17.66
N ASP A 279 -6.78 24.75 16.94
CA ASP A 279 -6.21 24.74 15.58
C ASP A 279 -7.00 23.80 14.66
N GLY A 280 -6.72 22.49 14.70
CA GLY A 280 -7.46 21.46 13.97
C GLY A 280 -7.36 21.55 12.45
N ARG A 281 -6.55 22.47 11.90
CA ARG A 281 -6.42 22.71 10.46
C ARG A 281 -5.74 21.56 9.74
N PHE A 282 -6.14 21.36 8.49
CA PHE A 282 -5.53 20.37 7.60
C PHE A 282 -4.42 21.03 6.79
N ARG A 283 -3.26 20.37 6.72
CA ARG A 283 -2.09 20.75 5.94
C ARG A 283 -1.93 19.76 4.79
N ILE A 284 -1.67 20.24 3.57
CA ILE A 284 -1.46 19.41 2.38
C ILE A 284 -0.12 19.75 1.75
N GLY A 285 0.65 18.72 1.40
CA GLY A 285 1.94 18.88 0.73
C GLY A 285 3.14 19.04 1.66
N SER A 286 2.96 18.84 2.97
CA SER A 286 4.07 18.66 3.91
C SER A 286 3.63 17.99 5.22
N SER A 287 4.60 17.45 5.95
CA SER A 287 4.44 16.92 7.30
C SER A 287 4.47 18.06 8.31
N TRP A 288 3.48 18.11 9.20
CA TRP A 288 3.49 19.01 10.35
C TRP A 288 4.43 18.47 11.44
N TRP A 289 5.23 19.35 12.05
CA TRP A 289 6.11 19.00 13.16
C TRP A 289 6.24 20.14 14.15
N LYS A 290 5.51 20.10 15.26
CA LYS A 290 5.57 21.15 16.29
C LYS A 290 6.56 20.82 17.40
N GLU A 291 7.75 21.42 17.30
CA GLU A 291 8.79 21.37 18.33
C GLU A 291 9.46 22.75 18.46
N GLY A 292 9.27 23.40 19.61
CA GLY A 292 9.72 24.78 19.78
C GLY A 292 9.01 25.74 18.80
N GLY A 293 9.78 26.36 17.91
CA GLY A 293 9.24 27.23 16.85
C GLY A 293 9.10 26.56 15.48
N GLN A 294 9.59 25.33 15.33
CA GLN A 294 9.46 24.57 14.09
C GLN A 294 8.04 24.04 13.96
N THR A 295 7.50 24.06 12.73
CA THR A 295 6.15 23.54 12.39
C THR A 295 6.17 22.63 11.16
N LEU A 296 7.31 22.54 10.47
CA LEU A 296 7.52 21.75 9.27
C LEU A 296 8.54 20.65 9.58
N ASP A 297 8.24 19.39 9.28
CA ASP A 297 9.30 18.42 9.05
C ASP A 297 9.66 18.44 7.57
N LYS A 298 8.82 17.86 6.70
CA LYS A 298 9.22 17.49 5.35
C LYS A 298 8.18 17.85 4.31
N PHE A 299 8.62 18.44 3.20
CA PHE A 299 7.76 18.72 2.06
C PHE A 299 7.45 17.47 1.24
N LEU A 300 6.33 17.51 0.53
CA LEU A 300 5.99 16.57 -0.52
C LEU A 300 6.90 16.75 -1.74
N GLN A 301 7.22 15.64 -2.39
CA GLN A 301 7.74 15.58 -3.76
C GLN A 301 6.71 14.87 -4.65
N GLY A 302 6.56 15.33 -5.90
CA GLY A 302 5.63 14.75 -6.87
C GLY A 302 4.52 15.73 -7.26
N SER A 303 3.34 15.22 -7.62
CA SER A 303 2.23 16.08 -8.03
C SER A 303 0.90 15.64 -7.43
N LEU A 304 0.07 16.59 -7.03
CA LEU A 304 -1.31 16.33 -6.63
C LEU A 304 -2.24 16.82 -7.73
N GLN A 305 -3.20 15.97 -8.11
CA GLN A 305 -4.31 16.38 -8.98
C GLN A 305 -5.55 16.73 -8.14
N GLU A 306 -5.92 15.87 -7.20
CA GLU A 306 -7.16 16.02 -6.42
C GLU A 306 -7.00 15.37 -5.05
N VAL A 307 -7.53 16.04 -4.03
CA VAL A 307 -7.69 15.50 -2.68
C VAL A 307 -9.13 15.68 -2.26
N ARG A 308 -9.81 14.57 -1.93
CA ARG A 308 -11.22 14.58 -1.52
C ARG A 308 -11.36 13.93 -0.15
N ILE A 309 -12.09 14.59 0.75
CA ILE A 309 -12.40 14.09 2.08
C ILE A 309 -13.93 13.98 2.22
N SER A 310 -14.40 12.78 2.53
CA SER A 310 -15.81 12.48 2.77
C SER A 310 -16.05 12.01 4.20
N LYS A 311 -17.19 12.35 4.79
CA LYS A 311 -17.63 11.92 6.13
C LYS A 311 -18.47 10.64 6.13
N ALA A 312 -18.01 9.66 5.36
CA ALA A 312 -18.55 8.31 5.35
C ALA A 312 -17.46 7.35 4.85
N PRO A 313 -17.49 6.08 5.28
CA PRO A 313 -16.74 5.03 4.61
C PRO A 313 -17.40 4.80 3.24
N LEU A 314 -16.68 5.09 2.16
CA LEU A 314 -17.20 4.99 0.80
C LEU A 314 -16.87 3.65 0.17
N ASP A 315 -17.84 3.07 -0.51
CA ASP A 315 -17.61 1.90 -1.37
C ASP A 315 -16.79 2.30 -2.61
N LYS A 316 -16.06 1.33 -3.18
CA LYS A 316 -15.15 1.54 -4.32
C LYS A 316 -15.81 2.23 -5.52
N GLU A 317 -17.08 1.92 -5.79
CA GLU A 317 -17.84 2.53 -6.90
C GLU A 317 -18.08 4.04 -6.71
N GLN A 318 -17.90 4.55 -5.49
CA GLN A 318 -18.10 5.96 -5.13
C GLN A 318 -16.78 6.75 -5.10
N TRP A 319 -15.63 6.08 -5.21
CA TRP A 319 -14.30 6.70 -5.22
C TRP A 319 -14.11 7.62 -6.44
N LEU A 320 -13.09 8.49 -6.39
CA LEU A 320 -12.68 9.38 -7.47
C LEU A 320 -12.36 8.60 -8.75
N VAL A 321 -11.78 7.41 -8.58
CA VAL A 321 -11.49 6.46 -9.63
C VAL A 321 -12.27 5.18 -9.35
N PRO A 322 -13.39 4.92 -10.05
CA PRO A 322 -14.23 3.74 -9.78
C PRO A 322 -13.59 2.38 -10.15
N ASN A 323 -12.61 2.39 -11.07
CA ASN A 323 -11.82 1.22 -11.45
C ASN A 323 -10.33 1.51 -11.20
N PRO A 324 -9.90 1.67 -9.94
CA PRO A 324 -8.53 2.07 -9.65
C PRO A 324 -7.50 1.00 -10.08
N GLU A 325 -7.93 -0.26 -10.23
CA GLU A 325 -7.10 -1.35 -10.73
C GLU A 325 -6.69 -1.19 -12.19
N ASP A 326 -7.37 -0.36 -12.97
CA ASP A 326 -6.94 -0.03 -14.35
C ASP A 326 -5.58 0.72 -14.36
N TYR A 327 -5.15 1.23 -13.20
CA TYR A 327 -3.84 1.88 -12.98
C TYR A 327 -2.83 0.96 -12.29
N VAL A 328 -3.21 -0.28 -11.98
CA VAL A 328 -2.24 -1.32 -11.63
C VAL A 328 -1.56 -1.77 -12.92
N ASP A 329 -0.39 -1.21 -13.20
CA ASP A 329 0.45 -1.73 -14.26
C ASP A 329 1.24 -2.95 -13.76
N SER A 330 1.83 -3.68 -14.70
CA SER A 330 2.79 -4.74 -14.41
C SER A 330 4.10 -4.13 -13.95
N PHE A 331 4.13 -3.58 -12.73
CA PHE A 331 5.35 -3.05 -12.12
C PHE A 331 6.35 -4.18 -11.85
N GLY A 332 7.61 -3.96 -12.19
CA GLY A 332 8.62 -5.02 -12.31
C GLY A 332 8.65 -5.66 -13.70
N SER A 333 9.58 -6.59 -13.95
CA SER A 333 9.70 -7.14 -15.32
C SER A 333 8.46 -7.93 -15.72
N ASN A 334 7.87 -8.70 -14.79
CA ASN A 334 6.78 -9.67 -15.04
C ASN A 334 6.99 -10.61 -16.25
N GLU A 335 8.19 -10.58 -16.86
CA GLU A 335 8.61 -11.46 -17.91
C GLU A 335 8.80 -12.86 -17.34
N ASP A 336 8.23 -13.85 -18.02
CA ASP A 336 8.51 -15.26 -17.73
C ASP A 336 10.02 -15.48 -17.71
N TYR A 337 10.56 -15.82 -16.55
CA TYR A 337 11.97 -16.15 -16.46
C TYR A 337 12.24 -17.37 -17.35
N GLN A 338 13.23 -17.25 -18.23
CA GLN A 338 13.69 -18.36 -19.04
C GLN A 338 15.09 -18.78 -18.60
N LEU A 339 15.35 -20.09 -18.70
CA LEU A 339 16.70 -20.59 -18.53
C LEU A 339 17.65 -19.89 -19.51
N LYS A 340 18.68 -19.23 -18.97
CA LYS A 340 19.74 -18.63 -19.81
C LYS A 340 20.48 -19.69 -20.66
N ASN A 341 20.50 -20.94 -20.19
CA ASN A 341 21.05 -22.11 -20.87
C ASN A 341 20.35 -23.39 -20.33
N GLU A 342 20.17 -24.41 -21.16
CA GLU A 342 19.55 -25.69 -20.78
C GLU A 342 20.28 -26.43 -19.64
N ASP A 343 21.59 -26.22 -19.50
CA ASP A 343 22.42 -26.82 -18.46
C ASP A 343 22.42 -26.02 -17.14
N ASN A 344 21.82 -24.83 -17.11
CA ASN A 344 21.77 -24.01 -15.90
C ASN A 344 20.74 -24.55 -14.92
N TYR A 345 21.02 -24.40 -13.63
CA TYR A 345 20.07 -24.59 -12.54
C TYR A 345 19.78 -23.25 -11.85
N ASN A 346 18.64 -23.15 -11.17
CA ASN A 346 18.28 -21.96 -10.40
C ASN A 346 18.13 -22.29 -8.91
N ILE A 347 18.44 -21.30 -8.07
CA ILE A 347 18.07 -21.28 -6.66
C ILE A 347 17.07 -20.14 -6.51
N VAL A 348 15.89 -20.45 -5.98
CA VAL A 348 14.87 -19.44 -5.72
C VAL A 348 15.04 -18.94 -4.30
N LEU A 349 15.08 -17.62 -4.14
CA LEU A 349 15.07 -16.96 -2.84
C LEU A 349 13.65 -16.47 -2.59
N LEU A 350 12.98 -17.06 -1.62
CA LEU A 350 11.69 -16.60 -1.13
C LEU A 350 11.99 -15.61 0.02
N PRO A 351 11.62 -14.32 -0.11
CA PRO A 351 11.92 -13.31 0.90
C PRO A 351 11.07 -13.53 2.16
N ASP A 352 11.09 -12.56 3.07
CA ASP A 352 10.28 -12.58 4.28
C ASP A 352 8.80 -12.71 3.92
N THR A 353 8.12 -13.68 4.52
CA THR A 353 6.73 -14.00 4.18
C THR A 353 5.75 -13.72 5.30
N GLN A 354 6.20 -13.18 6.43
CA GLN A 354 5.41 -13.07 7.66
C GLN A 354 4.03 -12.44 7.41
N ASN A 355 4.00 -11.29 6.71
CA ASN A 355 2.76 -10.56 6.42
C ASN A 355 1.90 -11.25 5.36
N THR A 356 2.50 -11.84 4.31
CA THR A 356 1.70 -12.53 3.28
C THR A 356 1.05 -13.79 3.84
N VAL A 357 1.75 -14.51 4.72
CA VAL A 357 1.22 -15.70 5.41
C VAL A 357 0.09 -15.32 6.37
N GLU A 358 0.24 -14.23 7.12
CA GLU A 358 -0.78 -13.74 8.04
C GLU A 358 -2.02 -13.23 7.31
N PHE A 359 -1.84 -12.25 6.41
CA PHE A 359 -2.95 -11.47 5.89
C PHE A 359 -3.51 -12.01 4.58
N ARG A 360 -2.68 -12.63 3.72
CA ARG A 360 -3.07 -13.12 2.39
C ARG A 360 -2.53 -14.52 2.07
N PRO A 361 -2.94 -15.54 2.83
CA PRO A 361 -2.51 -16.92 2.60
C PRO A 361 -2.93 -17.42 1.20
N ASP A 362 -3.96 -16.85 0.59
CA ASP A 362 -4.36 -17.12 -0.80
C ASP A 362 -3.27 -16.70 -1.81
N VAL A 363 -2.69 -15.50 -1.64
CA VAL A 363 -1.60 -15.00 -2.46
C VAL A 363 -0.35 -15.85 -2.27
N MET A 364 -0.02 -16.20 -1.01
CA MET A 364 1.12 -17.07 -0.75
C MET A 364 0.95 -18.45 -1.40
N ASN A 365 -0.25 -19.04 -1.28
CA ASN A 365 -0.56 -20.31 -1.92
C ASN A 365 -0.44 -20.25 -3.45
N ALA A 366 -0.92 -19.18 -4.08
CA ALA A 366 -0.82 -18.99 -5.52
C ALA A 366 0.65 -18.84 -5.98
N ALA A 367 1.47 -18.11 -5.22
CA ALA A 367 2.90 -17.97 -5.50
C ALA A 367 3.64 -19.31 -5.39
N ILE A 368 3.33 -20.12 -4.37
CA ILE A 368 3.89 -21.48 -4.25
C ILE A 368 3.42 -22.39 -5.39
N ASP A 369 2.16 -22.29 -5.83
CA ASP A 369 1.66 -23.03 -6.99
C ASP A 369 2.41 -22.68 -8.26
N GLY A 370 2.57 -21.38 -8.57
CA GLY A 370 3.34 -20.94 -9.73
C GLY A 370 4.80 -21.41 -9.68
N LEU A 371 5.41 -21.43 -8.50
CA LEU A 371 6.76 -21.95 -8.30
C LEU A 371 6.85 -23.47 -8.54
N ILE A 372 5.88 -24.25 -8.05
CA ILE A 372 5.83 -25.69 -8.27
C ILE A 372 5.62 -25.99 -9.76
N ASP A 373 4.68 -25.30 -10.41
CA ASP A 373 4.34 -25.51 -11.82
C ASP A 373 5.49 -25.17 -12.77
N SER A 374 6.35 -24.22 -12.38
CA SER A 374 7.50 -23.79 -13.17
C SER A 374 8.82 -24.50 -12.81
N ALA A 375 8.90 -25.19 -11.66
CA ALA A 375 10.16 -25.70 -11.10
C ALA A 375 10.98 -26.56 -12.07
N ASP A 376 10.34 -27.50 -12.79
CA ASP A 376 11.01 -28.39 -13.75
C ASP A 376 11.53 -27.60 -14.97
N ALA A 377 10.71 -26.71 -15.53
CA ALA A 377 11.07 -25.92 -16.70
C ALA A 377 12.21 -24.95 -16.39
N LEU A 378 12.28 -24.46 -15.15
CA LEU A 378 13.32 -23.56 -14.66
C LEU A 378 14.48 -24.31 -14.00
N ASN A 379 14.53 -25.64 -14.03
CA ASN A 379 15.56 -26.45 -13.38
C ASN A 379 15.89 -25.94 -11.96
N VAL A 380 14.86 -25.76 -11.13
CA VAL A 380 15.00 -25.25 -9.76
C VAL A 380 15.68 -26.32 -8.90
N ALA A 381 16.91 -26.05 -8.50
CA ALA A 381 17.70 -26.93 -7.65
C ALA A 381 17.24 -26.90 -6.18
N GLY A 382 16.65 -25.78 -5.76
CA GLY A 382 16.05 -25.60 -4.45
C GLY A 382 15.52 -24.19 -4.22
N VAL A 383 14.67 -24.08 -3.23
CA VAL A 383 14.04 -22.84 -2.74
C VAL A 383 14.59 -22.58 -1.34
N ILE A 384 14.98 -21.34 -1.08
CA ILE A 384 15.51 -20.88 0.21
C ILE A 384 14.61 -19.75 0.68
N HIS A 385 13.89 -19.97 1.78
CA HIS A 385 13.16 -18.93 2.48
C HIS A 385 14.10 -18.12 3.38
N LEU A 386 13.89 -16.81 3.41
CA LEU A 386 14.71 -15.81 4.08
C LEU A 386 13.83 -14.97 5.01
N GLY A 387 14.23 -14.78 6.26
CA GLY A 387 13.50 -13.92 7.19
C GLY A 387 12.46 -14.67 8.01
N ASP A 388 11.43 -13.95 8.45
CA ASP A 388 10.35 -14.46 9.27
C ASP A 388 9.35 -15.29 8.46
N VAL A 389 8.94 -16.41 9.03
CA VAL A 389 7.89 -17.27 8.46
C VAL A 389 6.52 -16.73 8.87
N VAL A 390 6.40 -16.27 10.12
CA VAL A 390 5.19 -15.70 10.73
C VAL A 390 5.52 -14.39 11.44
N ASP A 391 4.55 -13.50 11.56
CA ASP A 391 4.69 -12.21 12.24
C ASP A 391 4.47 -12.36 13.76
N ASN A 392 3.48 -13.17 14.14
CA ASN A 392 3.08 -13.38 15.53
C ASN A 392 3.28 -14.85 15.93
N ASN A 393 4.38 -15.15 16.64
CA ASN A 393 4.70 -16.54 16.99
C ASN A 393 3.73 -17.22 17.96
N ASP A 394 2.91 -16.46 18.66
CA ASP A 394 1.85 -16.94 19.54
C ASP A 394 0.51 -17.10 18.80
N ASN A 395 0.43 -16.67 17.54
CA ASN A 395 -0.70 -16.91 16.66
C ASN A 395 -0.51 -18.23 15.88
N ASP A 396 -1.13 -19.28 16.41
CA ASP A 396 -1.14 -20.63 15.84
C ASP A 396 -1.66 -20.66 14.37
N GLU A 397 -2.55 -19.75 13.96
CA GLU A 397 -3.16 -19.71 12.62
C GLU A 397 -2.14 -19.34 11.53
N GLN A 398 -1.21 -18.43 11.81
CA GLN A 398 -0.16 -18.05 10.86
C GLN A 398 0.74 -19.25 10.52
N TYR A 399 1.09 -20.07 11.52
CA TYR A 399 1.84 -21.30 11.25
C TYR A 399 1.03 -22.34 10.48
N VAL A 400 -0.29 -22.39 10.64
CA VAL A 400 -1.16 -23.26 9.81
C VAL A 400 -1.08 -22.81 8.35
N HIS A 401 -1.25 -21.52 8.08
CA HIS A 401 -1.14 -20.96 6.72
C HIS A 401 0.24 -21.16 6.09
N ALA A 402 1.31 -20.93 6.86
CA ALA A 402 2.69 -21.19 6.42
C ALA A 402 2.88 -22.66 6.05
N ARG A 403 2.36 -23.59 6.86
CA ARG A 403 2.47 -25.03 6.59
C ARG A 403 1.66 -25.44 5.37
N GLU A 404 0.44 -24.92 5.23
CA GLU A 404 -0.42 -25.16 4.07
C GLU A 404 0.28 -24.74 2.78
N SER A 405 0.97 -23.59 2.80
CA SER A 405 1.74 -23.10 1.65
C SER A 405 3.03 -23.91 1.44
N PHE A 406 3.91 -23.93 2.43
CA PHE A 406 5.31 -24.34 2.23
C PHE A 406 5.55 -25.85 2.24
N TYR A 407 4.69 -26.65 2.88
CA TYR A 407 4.84 -28.12 2.82
C TYR A 407 4.60 -28.66 1.41
N ARG A 408 3.92 -27.90 0.54
CA ARG A 408 3.65 -28.27 -0.85
C ARG A 408 4.92 -28.36 -1.70
N LEU A 409 5.97 -27.60 -1.35
CA LEU A 409 7.25 -27.64 -2.04
C LEU A 409 7.92 -29.03 -1.93
N PRO A 410 8.27 -29.53 -0.73
CA PRO A 410 8.84 -30.88 -0.62
C PRO A 410 7.88 -31.98 -1.08
N ASP A 411 6.57 -31.79 -0.92
CA ASP A 411 5.54 -32.76 -1.38
C ASP A 411 5.49 -32.91 -2.91
N SER A 412 5.82 -31.85 -3.64
CA SER A 412 5.94 -31.86 -5.11
C SER A 412 7.34 -32.28 -5.58
N GLY A 413 8.29 -32.49 -4.67
CA GLY A 413 9.67 -32.85 -4.98
C GLY A 413 10.62 -31.65 -5.12
N VAL A 414 10.15 -30.43 -4.87
CA VAL A 414 10.98 -29.23 -4.82
C VAL A 414 11.69 -29.14 -3.47
N LYS A 415 13.02 -29.04 -3.47
CA LYS A 415 13.79 -28.90 -2.23
C LYS A 415 13.53 -27.53 -1.61
N PHE A 416 13.08 -27.51 -0.36
CA PHE A 416 12.83 -26.28 0.39
C PHE A 416 13.71 -26.21 1.65
N LEU A 417 14.49 -25.14 1.78
CA LEU A 417 15.24 -24.79 2.98
C LEU A 417 14.62 -23.54 3.58
N VAL A 418 14.30 -23.59 4.87
CA VAL A 418 13.70 -22.50 5.62
C VAL A 418 14.55 -22.22 6.84
N GLN A 419 14.66 -20.94 7.19
CA GLN A 419 15.36 -20.49 8.37
C GLN A 419 14.38 -19.74 9.26
N MET A 420 14.55 -19.90 10.57
CA MET A 420 13.83 -19.14 11.58
C MET A 420 14.33 -17.69 11.57
N GLY A 421 13.41 -16.74 11.49
CA GLY A 421 13.66 -15.33 11.74
C GLY A 421 13.49 -14.95 13.22
N ASN A 422 13.47 -13.65 13.52
CA ASN A 422 13.35 -13.14 14.88
C ASN A 422 11.92 -13.15 15.42
N HIS A 423 10.90 -13.08 14.57
CA HIS A 423 9.50 -13.20 14.98
C HIS A 423 9.10 -14.64 15.26
N ASP A 424 9.72 -15.63 14.60
CA ASP A 424 9.37 -17.05 14.68
C ASP A 424 9.67 -17.74 16.04
N GLY A 425 10.29 -17.04 17.00
CA GLY A 425 10.76 -17.60 18.27
C GLY A 425 9.73 -17.60 19.40
N GLY A 426 8.80 -18.55 19.41
CA GLY A 426 7.73 -18.66 20.44
C GLY A 426 7.57 -20.03 21.12
N ASP A 427 6.89 -20.04 22.28
CA ASP A 427 6.55 -21.22 23.10
C ASP A 427 5.12 -21.76 22.86
N SER A 428 4.50 -21.39 21.74
CA SER A 428 3.15 -21.81 21.32
C SER A 428 3.08 -23.28 20.89
N THR A 429 1.85 -23.80 20.68
CA THR A 429 1.64 -25.20 20.24
C THR A 429 2.17 -25.39 18.82
N TYR A 430 1.84 -24.46 17.92
CA TYR A 430 2.47 -24.34 16.62
C TYR A 430 3.52 -23.24 16.68
N ASN A 431 4.78 -23.67 16.78
CA ASN A 431 5.94 -22.80 16.71
C ASN A 431 6.88 -23.31 15.61
N TYR A 432 7.90 -22.53 15.27
CA TYR A 432 8.89 -22.92 14.27
C TYR A 432 9.49 -24.32 14.52
N SER A 433 9.79 -24.66 15.77
CA SER A 433 10.36 -25.97 16.10
C SER A 433 9.43 -27.13 15.73
N ASN A 434 8.12 -26.96 15.92
CA ASN A 434 7.10 -27.96 15.59
C ASN A 434 6.64 -27.91 14.12
N SER A 435 6.97 -26.86 13.38
CA SER A 435 6.55 -26.67 11.99
C SER A 435 7.67 -26.88 10.96
N PHE A 436 8.87 -26.36 11.18
CA PHE A 436 9.89 -26.25 10.13
C PHE A 436 11.29 -26.74 10.55
N SER A 437 11.35 -27.49 11.65
CA SER A 437 12.61 -27.96 12.22
C SER A 437 12.74 -29.49 12.29
N GLY A 438 13.94 -29.98 12.60
CA GLY A 438 14.22 -31.39 12.86
C GLY A 438 13.44 -32.01 14.02
N LYS A 439 12.80 -31.19 14.88
CA LYS A 439 11.90 -31.66 15.95
C LYS A 439 10.50 -32.01 15.46
N SER A 440 10.11 -31.55 14.26
CA SER A 440 8.79 -31.82 13.68
C SER A 440 8.79 -33.14 12.90
N PRO A 441 8.02 -34.17 13.33
CA PRO A 441 7.91 -35.42 12.58
C PRO A 441 7.28 -35.22 11.19
N GLU A 442 6.36 -34.27 11.08
CA GLU A 442 5.66 -33.97 9.83
C GLU A 442 6.64 -33.34 8.83
N TRP A 443 7.40 -32.33 9.24
CA TRP A 443 8.43 -31.70 8.40
C TRP A 443 9.54 -32.68 8.01
N THR A 444 10.07 -33.43 8.98
CA THR A 444 11.17 -34.38 8.73
C THR A 444 10.74 -35.50 7.78
N SER A 445 9.51 -36.00 7.89
CA SER A 445 8.99 -37.03 6.96
C SER A 445 8.89 -36.56 5.50
N ARG A 446 8.82 -35.25 5.26
CA ARG A 446 8.77 -34.65 3.92
C ARG A 446 10.15 -34.31 3.38
N THR A 447 11.14 -34.13 4.26
CA THR A 447 12.41 -33.49 3.91
C THR A 447 13.66 -34.35 4.12
N ASP A 448 13.55 -35.51 4.77
CA ASP A 448 14.67 -36.41 5.09
C ASP A 448 15.48 -36.90 3.87
N TRP A 449 14.90 -36.84 2.67
CA TRP A 449 15.54 -37.21 1.42
C TRP A 449 16.54 -36.16 0.89
N TYR A 450 16.55 -34.92 1.42
CA TYR A 450 17.46 -33.86 0.99
C TYR A 450 17.99 -32.94 2.11
N LEU A 451 17.25 -32.74 3.19
CA LEU A 451 17.72 -32.00 4.36
C LEU A 451 18.53 -32.90 5.27
N THR A 452 19.70 -32.41 5.68
CA THR A 452 20.52 -33.01 6.72
C THR A 452 20.43 -32.16 7.97
N GLN A 453 20.11 -32.79 9.10
CA GLN A 453 20.07 -32.10 10.40
C GLN A 453 21.47 -31.71 10.85
N SER A 454 21.59 -30.55 11.50
CA SER A 454 22.85 -30.05 12.03
C SER A 454 23.44 -31.04 13.04
N PRO A 455 24.76 -31.30 12.98
CA PRO A 455 25.41 -32.23 13.92
C PRO A 455 25.54 -31.66 15.33
N ASN A 456 25.16 -30.41 15.58
CA ASN A 456 25.16 -29.80 16.91
C ASN A 456 24.11 -30.40 17.87
N GLY A 457 23.14 -31.16 17.33
CA GLY A 457 22.10 -31.84 18.11
C GLY A 457 20.99 -30.92 18.65
N ASP A 458 20.86 -29.68 18.14
CA ASP A 458 19.81 -28.74 18.58
C ASP A 458 18.41 -29.14 18.09
N GLY A 459 18.33 -29.92 17.01
CA GLY A 459 17.10 -30.29 16.32
C GLY A 459 16.41 -29.14 15.59
N ASN A 460 17.00 -27.95 15.58
CA ASN A 460 16.45 -26.73 15.00
C ASN A 460 17.07 -26.40 13.64
N SER A 461 18.36 -26.70 13.48
CA SER A 461 19.13 -26.30 12.31
C SER A 461 19.25 -27.44 11.31
N SER A 462 19.09 -27.14 10.02
CA SER A 462 19.30 -28.10 8.93
C SER A 462 20.05 -27.46 7.76
N TYR A 463 20.62 -28.28 6.88
CA TYR A 463 21.27 -27.83 5.65
C TYR A 463 20.92 -28.79 4.50
N MET A 464 20.87 -28.26 3.28
CA MET A 464 20.81 -29.07 2.05
C MET A 464 22.13 -28.95 1.27
N LEU A 465 22.48 -30.02 0.57
CA LEU A 465 23.62 -30.03 -0.36
C LEU A 465 23.08 -30.11 -1.79
N LEU A 466 23.51 -29.16 -2.63
CA LEU A 466 23.18 -29.10 -4.06
C LEU A 466 24.47 -29.31 -4.88
N GLN A 467 24.36 -30.10 -5.94
CA GLN A 467 25.47 -30.30 -6.87
C GLN A 467 25.48 -29.15 -7.90
N ALA A 468 26.38 -28.20 -7.71
CA ALA A 468 26.47 -26.96 -8.51
C ALA A 468 27.32 -27.09 -9.80
N GLY A 469 27.55 -28.31 -10.30
CA GLY A 469 28.48 -28.52 -11.41
C GLY A 469 29.93 -28.16 -11.07
N SER A 470 30.77 -27.99 -12.09
CA SER A 470 32.18 -27.60 -11.97
C SER A 470 32.42 -26.33 -12.78
N TYR A 471 33.06 -25.32 -12.17
CA TYR A 471 33.56 -24.14 -12.88
C TYR A 471 34.80 -24.53 -13.70
N ASN A 472 34.63 -25.08 -14.90
CA ASN A 472 35.75 -25.37 -15.81
C ASN A 472 35.59 -24.64 -17.14
#